data_AF-A0A9X2QB77-F1
#
_entry.id   AF-A0A9X2QB77-F1
#
_cell.length_a   1.000
_cell.length_b   1.000
_cell.length_c   1.000
_cell.angle_alpha   90.00
_cell.angle_beta   90.00
_cell.angle_gamma   90.00
#
_symmetry.space_group_name_H-M   'P 1'
#
loop_
_entity.id
_entity.type
_entity.pdbx_description
1 polymer ?
#
loop_
_entity_poly.entity_id
_entity_poly.type
_entity_poly.pdbx_seq_one_letter_code
_entity_poly.pdbx_strand_id
1 'polypeptide(L)'
;MIASLLALAKEEGLSRVDHVVLNNPATQLAGGEKVFVVQSALNDRAQQHAYMPTVDAVQAPENQSFERLQTINQTQARAREQQQALEQSQEAVTQAGPSMTR
;
A
#
# COMPACT_ATOMS: atom_id res chain seq x y z
N MET A 1 6.71 -9.97 -12.93
CA MET A 1 5.29 -9.48 -12.90
C MET A 1 4.71 -9.36 -11.48
N ILE A 2 4.51 -10.45 -10.73
CA ILE A 2 3.82 -10.38 -9.42
C ILE A 2 4.57 -9.48 -8.41
N ALA A 3 5.90 -9.54 -8.38
CA ALA A 3 6.71 -8.70 -7.50
C ALA A 3 6.49 -7.19 -7.78
N SER A 4 6.32 -6.82 -9.04
CA SER A 4 6.10 -5.43 -9.48
C SER A 4 4.73 -4.92 -9.04
N LEU A 5 3.70 -5.77 -9.16
CA LEU A 5 2.36 -5.47 -8.66
C LEU A 5 2.33 -5.33 -7.13
N LEU A 6 3.04 -6.21 -6.42
CA LEU A 6 3.15 -6.14 -4.96
C LEU A 6 3.89 -4.89 -4.49
N ALA A 7 4.97 -4.52 -5.19
CA ALA A 7 5.71 -3.29 -4.90
C ALA A 7 4.79 -2.07 -5.06
N LEU A 8 4.12 -1.93 -6.21
CA LEU A 8 3.16 -0.85 -6.44
C LEU A 8 2.04 -0.82 -5.39
N ALA A 9 1.49 -1.98 -5.05
CA ALA A 9 0.46 -2.04 -4.03
C ALA A 9 0.96 -1.43 -2.71
N LYS A 10 2.19 -1.77 -2.29
CA LYS A 10 2.76 -1.21 -1.07
C LYS A 10 3.11 0.28 -1.18
N GLU A 11 3.48 0.79 -2.35
CA GLU A 11 3.72 2.22 -2.60
C GLU A 11 2.45 3.03 -2.44
N GLU A 12 1.34 2.54 -2.98
CA GLU A 12 0.02 3.19 -2.91
C GLU A 12 -0.70 2.97 -1.56
N GLY A 13 0.02 2.45 -0.55
CA GLY A 13 -0.49 2.28 0.81
C GLY A 13 -1.31 1.00 1.04
N LEU A 14 -1.39 0.10 0.06
CA LEU A 14 -2.09 -1.16 0.21
C LEU A 14 -1.29 -2.13 1.11
N SER A 15 -1.89 -2.49 2.25
CA SER A 15 -1.36 -3.53 3.14
C SER A 15 -1.36 -4.96 2.54
N ARG A 16 -2.32 -5.27 1.66
CA ARG A 16 -2.48 -6.56 0.96
C ARG A 16 -3.13 -6.37 -0.42
N VAL A 17 -3.00 -7.38 -1.28
CA VAL A 17 -3.65 -7.48 -2.58
C VAL A 17 -4.65 -8.63 -2.54
N ASP A 18 -5.95 -8.33 -2.69
CA ASP A 18 -7.02 -9.33 -2.72
C ASP A 18 -7.41 -9.68 -4.16
N HIS A 19 -7.39 -8.70 -5.06
CA HIS A 19 -7.79 -8.89 -6.45
C HIS A 19 -6.83 -8.19 -7.43
N VAL A 20 -6.57 -8.83 -8.56
CA VAL A 20 -5.85 -8.25 -9.71
C VAL A 20 -6.82 -8.26 -10.90
N VAL A 21 -7.12 -7.08 -11.44
CA VAL A 21 -8.07 -6.93 -12.55
C VAL A 21 -7.43 -6.13 -13.70
N LEU A 22 -7.84 -6.43 -14.92
CA LEU A 22 -7.42 -5.68 -16.11
C LEU A 22 -8.47 -4.64 -16.46
N ASN A 23 -8.08 -3.51 -17.08
CA ASN A 23 -9.05 -2.56 -17.57
C ASN A 23 -9.92 -3.18 -18.68
N ASN A 24 -11.20 -2.81 -18.67
CA ASN A 24 -12.06 -3.02 -19.81
C ASN A 24 -11.69 -2.03 -20.94
N PRO A 25 -11.93 -2.36 -22.22
CA PRO A 25 -11.73 -1.41 -23.31
C PRO A 25 -12.61 -0.17 -23.14
N ALA A 26 -12.02 1.01 -23.33
CA ALA A 26 -12.67 2.31 -23.27
C ALA A 26 -12.24 3.15 -24.48
N THR A 27 -12.90 4.29 -24.71
CA THR A 27 -12.66 5.16 -25.88
C THR A 27 -11.19 5.55 -26.09
N GLN A 28 -10.38 5.58 -25.02
CA GLN A 28 -8.97 5.97 -25.06
C GLN A 28 -8.00 4.88 -24.61
N LEU A 29 -8.48 3.69 -24.22
CA LEU A 29 -7.63 2.60 -23.71
C LEU A 29 -8.08 1.25 -24.26
N ALA A 30 -7.15 0.48 -24.80
CA ALA A 30 -7.41 -0.90 -25.17
C ALA A 30 -7.67 -1.75 -23.91
N GLY A 31 -8.50 -2.79 -24.03
CA GLY A 31 -8.70 -3.74 -22.93
C GLY A 31 -7.41 -4.46 -22.59
N GLY A 32 -7.07 -4.55 -21.30
CA GLY A 32 -5.82 -5.17 -20.83
C GLY A 32 -4.58 -4.27 -20.87
N GLU A 33 -4.71 -3.01 -21.25
CA GLU A 33 -3.60 -2.04 -21.26
C GLU A 33 -3.14 -1.63 -19.85
N LYS A 34 -4.04 -1.65 -18.88
CA LYS A 34 -3.75 -1.36 -17.46
C LYS A 34 -4.17 -2.51 -16.57
N VAL A 35 -3.36 -2.75 -15.55
CA VAL A 35 -3.63 -3.69 -14.47
C VAL A 35 -3.86 -2.93 -13.18
N PHE A 36 -4.90 -3.32 -12.45
CA PHE A 36 -5.27 -2.76 -11.15
C PHE A 36 -5.11 -3.82 -10.08
N VAL A 37 -4.56 -3.39 -8.96
CA VAL A 37 -4.48 -4.16 -7.73
C VAL A 37 -5.44 -3.53 -6.73
N VAL A 38 -6.36 -4.34 -6.22
CA VAL A 38 -7.44 -3.91 -5.33
C VAL A 38 -7.28 -4.62 -3.99
N GLN A 39 -7.41 -3.84 -2.93
CA GLN A 39 -7.59 -4.34 -1.57
C GLN A 39 -9.05 -4.26 -1.18
N SER A 40 -9.51 -5.30 -0.50
CA SER A 40 -10.89 -5.52 -0.07
C SER A 40 -11.79 -6.04 -1.18
N ALA A 41 -12.96 -6.57 -0.77
CA ALA A 41 -13.94 -7.11 -1.70
C ALA A 41 -14.36 -6.04 -2.71
N LEU A 42 -14.57 -6.43 -3.97
CA LEU A 42 -15.00 -5.56 -5.07
C LEU A 42 -16.31 -4.78 -4.82
N ASN A 43 -17.02 -5.06 -3.73
CA ASN A 43 -18.24 -4.38 -3.32
C ASN A 43 -18.06 -3.45 -2.09
N ASP A 44 -16.85 -3.34 -1.55
CA ASP A 44 -16.54 -2.44 -0.45
C ASP A 44 -16.39 -0.99 -0.95
N ARG A 45 -16.83 0.02 -0.20
CA ARG A 45 -16.73 1.42 -0.62
C ARG A 45 -15.37 2.05 -0.33
N ALA A 46 -14.56 1.45 0.55
CA ALA A 46 -13.20 1.88 0.85
C ALA A 46 -12.18 1.11 0.01
N GLN A 47 -12.50 0.86 -1.27
CA GLN A 47 -11.55 0.24 -2.18
C GLN A 47 -10.32 1.14 -2.29
N GLN A 48 -9.20 0.62 -1.84
CA GLN A 48 -7.89 1.15 -2.16
C GLN A 48 -7.50 0.48 -3.48
N HIS A 49 -7.12 1.29 -4.47
CA HIS A 49 -6.75 0.81 -5.79
C HIS A 49 -5.39 1.37 -6.14
N ALA A 50 -4.52 0.52 -6.65
CA ALA A 50 -3.31 0.92 -7.32
C ALA A 50 -3.37 0.42 -8.77
N TYR A 51 -2.73 1.14 -9.68
CA TYR A 51 -2.68 0.72 -11.08
C TYR A 51 -1.34 1.00 -11.74
N MET A 52 -0.99 0.16 -12.71
CA MET A 52 0.14 0.40 -13.60
C MET A 52 -0.18 -0.09 -15.02
N PRO A 53 0.53 0.39 -16.05
CA PRO A 53 0.46 -0.21 -17.37
C PRO A 53 0.84 -1.69 -17.31
N THR A 54 0.06 -2.56 -17.97
CA THR A 54 0.33 -4.01 -18.00
C THR A 54 1.70 -4.29 -18.59
N VAL A 55 2.12 -3.52 -19.60
CA VAL A 55 3.45 -3.62 -20.21
C VAL A 55 4.56 -3.36 -19.18
N ASP A 56 4.37 -2.43 -18.26
CA ASP A 56 5.34 -2.11 -17.21
C ASP A 56 5.41 -3.25 -16.19
N ALA A 57 4.25 -3.80 -15.80
CA ALA A 57 4.18 -4.97 -14.93
C ALA A 57 4.88 -6.21 -15.51
N VAL A 58 4.79 -6.41 -16.84
CA VAL A 58 5.43 -7.53 -17.54
C VAL A 58 6.93 -7.30 -17.69
N GLN A 59 7.33 -6.10 -18.08
CA GLN A 59 8.72 -5.76 -18.42
C GLN A 59 9.59 -5.48 -17.20
N ALA A 60 8.98 -5.15 -16.05
CA ALA A 60 9.71 -4.88 -14.82
C ALA A 60 10.57 -6.09 -14.41
N PRO A 61 11.91 -5.91 -14.29
CA PRO A 61 12.80 -6.97 -13.82
C PRO A 61 12.40 -7.41 -12.41
N GLU A 62 12.40 -8.72 -12.18
CA GLU A 62 11.97 -9.28 -10.90
C GLU A 62 12.88 -8.84 -9.77
N ASN A 63 14.20 -8.88 -9.97
CA ASN A 63 15.19 -8.44 -9.00
C ASN A 63 14.94 -7.00 -8.52
N GLN A 64 14.73 -6.06 -9.44
CA GLN A 64 14.43 -4.67 -9.08
C GLN A 64 13.11 -4.53 -8.34
N SER A 65 12.10 -5.32 -8.73
CA SER A 65 10.80 -5.32 -8.07
C SER A 65 10.92 -5.82 -6.62
N PHE A 66 11.73 -6.86 -6.37
CA PHE A 66 12.02 -7.36 -5.04
C PHE A 66 12.80 -6.36 -4.19
N GLU A 67 13.85 -5.73 -4.74
CA GLU A 67 14.62 -4.70 -4.02
C GLU A 67 13.73 -3.50 -3.63
N ARG A 68 12.86 -3.06 -4.54
CA ARG A 68 11.88 -2.02 -4.26
C ARG A 68 10.92 -2.45 -3.15
N LEU A 69 10.37 -3.66 -3.24
CA LEU A 69 9.47 -4.21 -2.23
C LEU A 69 10.15 -4.30 -0.85
N GLN A 70 11.41 -4.75 -0.78
CA GLN A 70 12.18 -4.80 0.47
C GLN A 70 12.37 -3.39 1.06
N THR A 71 12.72 -2.42 0.23
CA THR A 71 12.90 -1.02 0.64
C THR A 71 11.60 -0.45 1.22
N ILE A 72 10.47 -0.67 0.54
CA ILE A 72 9.16 -0.19 1.02
C ILE A 72 8.78 -0.85 2.34
N ASN A 73 8.98 -2.17 2.48
CA ASN A 73 8.68 -2.86 3.73
C ASN A 73 9.55 -2.35 4.89
N GLN A 74 10.84 -2.10 4.66
CA GLN A 74 11.73 -1.58 5.69
C GLN A 74 11.34 -0.15 6.12
N THR A 75 10.99 0.71 5.16
CA THR A 75 10.52 2.07 5.43
C THR A 75 9.20 2.06 6.20
N GLN A 76 8.23 1.23 5.80
CA GLN A 76 6.97 1.11 6.53
C GLN A 76 7.14 0.55 7.93
N ALA A 77 8.04 -0.43 8.12
CA ALA A 77 8.33 -0.97 9.46
C ALA A 77 8.86 0.13 10.39
N ARG A 78 9.87 0.88 9.93
CA ARG A 78 10.42 2.02 10.69
C ARG A 78 9.38 3.10 10.99
N ALA A 79 8.51 3.41 10.03
CA ALA A 79 7.44 4.38 10.22
C ALA A 79 6.45 3.92 11.31
N ARG A 80 6.09 2.63 11.34
CA ARG A 80 5.22 2.05 12.37
C ARG A 80 5.88 2.08 13.75
N GLU A 81 7.16 1.74 13.83
CA GLU A 81 7.92 1.81 15.09
C GLU A 81 7.97 3.23 15.65
N GLN A 82 8.20 4.24 14.78
CA GLN A 82 8.17 5.65 15.18
C GLN A 82 6.79 6.10 15.65
N GLN A 83 5.72 5.69 14.95
CA GLN A 83 4.35 5.99 15.35
C GLN A 83 4.04 5.41 16.74
N GLN A 84 4.36 4.13 16.96
CA GLN A 84 4.15 3.48 18.26
C GLN A 84 4.93 4.14 19.40
N ALA A 85 6.15 4.64 19.14
CA ALA A 85 6.93 5.37 20.14
C ALA A 85 6.32 6.74 20.46
N LEU A 86 5.78 7.45 19.46
CA LEU A 86 5.06 8.71 19.65
C LEU A 86 3.74 8.52 20.39
N GLU A 87 3.00 7.45 20.10
CA GLU A 87 1.75 7.09 20.78
C GLU A 87 2.01 6.81 22.27
N GLN A 88 2.97 5.94 22.60
CA GLN A 88 3.36 5.66 23.98
C GLN A 88 3.80 6.92 24.75
N SER A 89 4.51 7.83 24.08
CA SER A 89 4.94 9.09 24.68
C SER A 89 3.76 10.03 24.97
N GLN A 90 2.75 10.07 24.09
CA GLN A 90 1.52 10.86 24.30
C GLN A 90 0.63 10.29 25.41
N GLU A 91 0.53 8.96 25.50
CA GLU A 91 -0.22 8.27 26.55
C GLU A 91 0.41 8.51 27.93
N ALA A 92 1.74 8.44 28.03
CA ALA A 92 2.47 8.74 29.27
C ALA A 92 2.29 10.20 29.73
N VAL A 93 2.25 11.16 28.80
CA VAL A 93 2.04 12.58 29.12
C VAL A 93 0.58 12.85 29.53
N THR A 94 -0.39 12.18 28.92
CA THR A 94 -1.82 12.35 29.24
C THR A 94 -2.18 11.77 30.62
N GLN A 95 -1.51 10.69 31.04
CA GLN A 95 -1.71 10.10 32.37
C GLN A 95 -0.96 10.87 33.48
N ALA A 96 0.05 11.68 33.13
CA ALA A 96 0.87 12.45 34.07
C ALA A 96 0.34 13.87 34.36
N GLY A 97 -0.80 14.30 33.81
CA GLY A 97 -1.36 15.62 34.11
C GLY A 97 -2.90 15.71 34.02
N PRO A 98 -3.61 16.35 34.99
CA PRO A 98 -3.28 16.61 36.38
C PRO A 98 -4.26 15.88 37.33
N SER A 99 -3.74 14.97 38.16
CA SER A 99 -4.35 14.63 39.44
C SER A 99 -4.13 15.78 40.43
N MET A 100 -4.76 16.94 40.17
CA MET A 100 -4.88 18.00 41.18
C MET A 100 -6.33 18.04 41.66
N THR A 101 -6.55 17.28 42.74
CA THR A 101 -7.38 17.61 43.90
C THR A 101 -8.55 18.58 43.68
N ARG A 102 -9.77 18.05 43.82
CA ARG A 102 -10.84 18.74 44.55
C ARG A 102 -11.72 17.74 45.28
#